data_AF-A0A2A2QXE2-F1
#
_entry.id   AF-A0A2A2QXE2-F1
#
_cell.length_a   1.000
_cell.length_b   1.000
_cell.length_c   1.000
_cell.angle_alpha   90.00
_cell.angle_beta   90.00
_cell.angle_gamma   90.00
#
_symmetry.space_group_name_H-M   'P 1'
#
loop_
_entity.id
_entity.type
_entity.pdbx_description
1 polymer ?
#
loop_
_entity_poly.entity_id
_entity_poly.type
_entity_poly.pdbx_seq_one_letter_code
_entity_poly.pdbx_strand_id
1 'polypeptide(L)'
;MNYFRPGLLASLALTTACLAADPKVAAKKPATPPTPWSFQPLKESPLPKVRNAKWPQTRLDHFLLAKQEQAGLKPAAPADPRTLIRRLHFDLTGLPPTPEEVEAFVKECGVRSAEFGMARGRGTTDSAFRIPHSALASAVERLLASPHYGERYARYWLDLARYVDETASWLEKTSGAHLYRDWVIKAFNDDLPYDQFVMRQIAADQLIQATESKTPASAADARPEPTPTSQPSTFNSQPS
;
A
#
# COMPACT_ATOMS: atom_id res chain seq x y z
N MET A 1 -30.71 89.93 -8.24
CA MET A 1 -30.55 89.37 -6.88
C MET A 1 -29.28 88.55 -6.84
N ASN A 2 -28.41 88.85 -5.87
CA ASN A 2 -27.12 88.21 -5.60
C ASN A 2 -27.21 86.70 -5.38
N TYR A 3 -26.18 85.95 -5.77
CA TYR A 3 -25.09 85.41 -4.92
C TYR A 3 -24.29 84.38 -5.77
N PHE A 4 -23.07 84.68 -6.23
CA PHE A 4 -21.76 84.47 -5.56
C PHE A 4 -21.43 82.99 -5.22
N ARG A 5 -20.58 82.34 -6.03
CA ARG A 5 -19.20 81.92 -5.63
C ARG A 5 -18.37 81.32 -6.80
N PRO A 6 -17.03 81.50 -6.82
CA PRO A 6 -16.14 81.12 -7.92
C PRO A 6 -15.14 79.99 -7.59
N GLY A 7 -14.43 79.51 -8.63
CA GLY A 7 -13.17 78.75 -8.58
C GLY A 7 -13.33 77.27 -8.92
N LEU A 8 -12.50 76.62 -9.75
CA LEU A 8 -11.15 76.93 -10.22
C LEU A 8 -10.78 75.90 -11.33
N LEU A 9 -10.02 76.38 -12.34
CA LEU A 9 -9.17 75.65 -13.34
C LEU A 9 -9.85 74.73 -14.35
N ALA A 10 -10.04 75.14 -15.62
CA ALA A 10 -9.03 75.38 -16.66
C ALA A 10 -8.41 74.11 -17.26
N SER A 11 -8.87 73.81 -18.48
CA SER A 11 -8.04 73.49 -19.66
C SER A 11 -7.37 72.11 -19.69
N LEU A 12 -7.15 71.45 -20.83
CA LEU A 12 -7.14 71.84 -22.23
C LEU A 12 -7.12 70.53 -23.05
N ALA A 13 -7.62 70.57 -24.31
CA ALA A 13 -7.07 69.87 -25.48
C ALA A 13 -7.11 68.31 -25.50
N LEU A 14 -7.25 67.60 -26.61
CA LEU A 14 -7.25 67.92 -28.04
C LEU A 14 -7.88 66.71 -28.77
N THR A 15 -8.73 67.00 -29.75
CA THR A 15 -8.86 66.36 -31.09
C THR A 15 -8.59 64.86 -31.31
N THR A 16 -9.63 64.22 -31.88
CA THR A 16 -9.63 63.31 -33.05
C THR A 16 -8.65 62.15 -33.12
N ALA A 17 -9.18 60.93 -33.25
CA ALA A 17 -8.78 60.02 -34.32
C ALA A 17 -9.88 58.98 -34.56
N CYS A 18 -10.27 58.84 -35.83
CA CYS A 18 -11.09 57.74 -36.33
C CYS A 18 -10.44 56.39 -35.97
N LEU A 19 -11.24 55.37 -35.64
CA LEU A 19 -10.79 53.99 -35.81
C LEU A 19 -11.85 53.22 -36.58
N ALA A 20 -11.56 53.04 -37.86
CA ALA A 20 -12.16 52.03 -38.71
C ALA A 20 -11.95 50.66 -38.05
N ALA A 21 -13.01 49.85 -38.00
CA ALA A 21 -12.92 48.47 -37.54
C ALA A 21 -12.14 47.63 -38.55
N ASP A 22 -10.95 47.17 -38.16
CA ASP A 22 -10.18 46.17 -38.91
C ASP A 22 -10.91 44.81 -38.87
N PRO A 23 -11.23 44.18 -40.02
CA PRO A 23 -11.96 42.91 -40.06
C PRO A 23 -11.02 41.69 -39.87
N LYS A 24 -9.96 41.82 -39.06
CA LYS A 24 -8.98 40.75 -38.82
C LYS A 24 -8.54 40.64 -37.37
N VAL A 25 -9.48 40.62 -36.43
CA VAL A 25 -9.22 39.97 -35.14
C VAL A 25 -9.69 38.53 -35.26
N ALA A 26 -8.84 37.69 -35.87
CA ALA A 26 -9.03 36.25 -35.82
C ALA A 26 -9.00 35.83 -34.35
N ALA A 27 -10.16 35.49 -33.81
CA ALA A 27 -10.29 34.98 -32.45
C ALA A 27 -9.32 33.79 -32.28
N LYS A 28 -8.27 33.99 -31.49
CA LYS A 28 -7.29 32.95 -31.18
C LYS A 28 -8.05 31.82 -30.49
N LYS A 29 -8.22 30.69 -31.18
CA LYS A 29 -8.85 29.48 -30.65
C LYS A 29 -8.29 29.23 -29.24
N PRO A 30 -9.12 29.00 -28.21
CA PRO A 30 -8.60 28.73 -26.87
C PRO A 30 -7.66 27.53 -26.98
N ALA A 31 -6.43 27.70 -26.50
CA ALA A 31 -5.45 26.63 -26.53
C ALA A 31 -6.03 25.42 -25.77
N THR A 32 -6.06 24.27 -26.42
CA THR A 32 -6.46 23.01 -25.77
C THR A 32 -5.60 22.84 -24.51
N PRO A 33 -6.21 22.57 -23.33
CA PRO A 33 -5.43 22.37 -22.11
C PRO A 33 -4.44 21.22 -22.32
N PRO A 34 -3.20 21.35 -21.85
CA PRO A 34 -2.21 20.28 -22.01
C PRO A 34 -2.72 19.00 -21.35
N THR A 35 -2.54 17.87 -22.04
CA THR A 35 -2.88 16.55 -21.51
C THR A 35 -2.22 16.34 -20.15
N PRO A 36 -2.97 15.97 -19.09
CA PRO A 36 -2.39 15.71 -17.76
C PRO A 36 -1.29 14.65 -17.82
N TRP A 37 -0.28 14.78 -16.96
CA TRP A 37 0.92 13.93 -16.98
C TRP A 37 0.64 12.43 -16.91
N SER A 38 -0.47 12.01 -16.28
CA SER A 38 -0.88 10.62 -16.13
C SER A 38 -1.38 9.96 -17.43
N PHE A 39 -1.77 10.76 -18.42
CA PHE A 39 -2.24 10.28 -19.73
C PHE A 39 -1.17 10.42 -20.82
N GLN A 40 0.05 10.83 -20.46
CA GLN A 40 1.17 10.90 -21.40
C GLN A 40 1.91 9.55 -21.45
N PRO A 41 2.44 9.14 -22.61
CA PRO A 41 3.20 7.89 -22.72
C PRO A 41 4.50 7.96 -21.90
N LEU A 42 4.89 6.83 -21.30
CA LEU A 42 6.10 6.73 -20.50
C LEU A 42 7.34 6.97 -21.39
N LYS A 43 8.17 7.95 -21.00
CA LYS A 43 9.44 8.26 -21.69
C LYS A 43 10.61 7.84 -20.82
N GLU A 44 11.55 7.09 -21.40
CA GLU A 44 12.77 6.72 -20.71
C GLU A 44 13.75 7.90 -20.62
N SER A 45 14.17 8.24 -19.41
CA SER A 45 15.21 9.26 -19.16
C SER A 45 16.61 8.67 -19.36
N PRO A 46 17.56 9.41 -19.99
CA PRO A 46 18.93 8.94 -20.14
C PRO A 46 19.62 8.81 -18.79
N LEU A 47 20.58 7.88 -18.70
CA LEU A 47 21.35 7.67 -17.48
C LEU A 47 22.23 8.89 -17.16
N PRO A 48 22.18 9.42 -15.93
CA PRO A 48 23.03 10.53 -15.53
C PRO A 48 24.49 10.07 -15.38
N LYS A 49 25.43 10.97 -15.71
CA LYS A 49 26.86 10.73 -15.52
C LYS A 49 27.18 10.85 -14.02
N VAL A 50 27.73 9.78 -13.45
CA VAL A 50 28.15 9.71 -12.04
C VAL A 50 29.66 9.62 -11.96
N ARG A 51 30.26 10.16 -10.88
CA ARG A 51 31.70 10.08 -10.64
C ARG A 51 32.10 8.68 -10.19
N ASN A 52 31.31 8.05 -9.31
CA ASN A 52 31.53 6.68 -8.88
C ASN A 52 30.70 5.67 -9.69
N ALA A 53 31.24 5.22 -10.82
CA ALA A 53 30.56 4.25 -11.68
C ALA A 53 30.47 2.81 -11.10
N LYS A 54 31.18 2.49 -10.02
CA LYS A 54 31.21 1.14 -9.43
C LYS A 54 30.10 0.87 -8.42
N TRP A 55 29.51 1.92 -7.86
CA TRP A 55 28.48 1.81 -6.82
C TRP A 55 27.09 1.45 -7.35
N PRO A 56 26.59 2.07 -8.45
CA PRO A 56 25.25 1.78 -8.98
C PRO A 56 25.08 0.30 -9.39
N GLN A 57 23.95 -0.31 -9.05
CA GLN A 57 23.60 -1.68 -9.44
C GLN A 57 22.46 -1.70 -10.46
N THR A 58 21.48 -0.84 -10.23
CA THR A 58 20.29 -0.69 -11.06
C THR A 58 20.30 0.65 -11.78
N ARG A 59 19.42 0.78 -12.78
CA ARG A 59 19.21 2.05 -13.49
C ARG A 59 18.87 3.20 -12.52
N LEU A 60 18.12 2.91 -11.45
CA LEU A 60 17.70 3.88 -10.43
C LEU A 60 18.88 4.39 -9.60
N ASP A 61 19.84 3.54 -9.29
CA ASP A 61 20.99 3.90 -8.46
C ASP A 61 21.85 5.00 -9.10
N HIS A 62 21.89 5.07 -10.43
CA HIS A 62 22.55 6.17 -11.14
C HIS A 62 21.90 7.52 -10.83
N PHE A 63 20.57 7.58 -10.79
CA PHE A 63 19.84 8.82 -10.47
C PHE A 63 20.01 9.21 -9.01
N LEU A 64 19.98 8.24 -8.09
CA LEU A 64 20.21 8.47 -6.67
C LEU A 64 21.64 8.97 -6.42
N LEU A 65 22.64 8.30 -7.00
CA LEU A 65 24.03 8.69 -6.83
C LEU A 65 24.32 10.05 -7.45
N ALA A 66 23.77 10.35 -8.63
CA ALA A 66 23.91 11.66 -9.25
C ALA A 66 23.39 12.79 -8.35
N LYS A 67 22.23 12.58 -7.70
CA LYS A 67 21.68 13.54 -6.73
C LYS A 67 22.51 13.64 -5.45
N GLN A 68 23.01 12.52 -4.93
CA GLN A 68 23.90 12.53 -3.76
C GLN A 68 25.22 13.27 -4.07
N GLU A 69 25.86 12.98 -5.19
CA GLU A 69 27.10 13.63 -5.63
C GLU A 69 26.89 15.14 -5.87
N GLN A 70 25.75 15.54 -6.45
CA GLN A 70 25.38 16.94 -6.61
C GLN A 70 25.23 17.65 -5.26
N ALA A 71 24.69 16.96 -4.26
CA ALA A 71 24.54 17.46 -2.90
C ALA A 71 25.82 17.32 -2.04
N GLY A 72 26.93 16.79 -2.59
CA GLY A 72 28.16 16.53 -1.86
C GLY A 72 28.07 15.39 -0.84
N LEU A 73 27.00 14.58 -0.90
CA LEU A 73 26.77 13.43 -0.04
C LEU A 73 27.45 12.18 -0.59
N LYS A 74 27.79 11.26 0.32
CA LYS A 74 28.31 9.93 -0.02
C LYS A 74 27.29 8.87 0.37
N PRO A 75 27.16 7.78 -0.41
CA PRO A 75 26.32 6.66 -0.02
C PRO A 75 26.70 6.09 1.35
N ALA A 76 25.72 5.67 2.13
CA ALA A 76 25.95 4.94 3.37
C ALA A 76 26.56 3.57 3.09
N ALA A 77 27.34 3.06 4.05
CA ALA A 77 27.87 1.70 3.98
C ALA A 77 26.73 0.67 3.98
N PRO A 78 26.87 -0.46 3.26
CA PRO A 78 25.91 -1.56 3.32
C PRO A 78 25.72 -2.07 4.76
N ALA A 79 24.50 -2.51 5.08
CA ALA A 79 24.22 -3.13 6.36
C ALA A 79 24.83 -4.54 6.44
N ASP A 80 25.35 -4.90 7.61
CA ASP A 80 25.76 -6.27 7.93
C ASP A 80 24.55 -7.23 7.83
N PRO A 81 24.72 -8.49 7.38
CA PRO A 81 23.59 -9.41 7.18
C PRO A 81 22.79 -9.67 8.45
N ARG A 82 23.41 -9.70 9.64
CA ARG A 82 22.66 -9.85 10.91
C ARG A 82 21.82 -8.61 11.21
N THR A 83 22.35 -7.43 10.88
CA THR A 83 21.60 -6.18 11.02
C THR A 83 20.43 -6.16 10.04
N LEU A 84 20.63 -6.63 8.81
CA LEU A 84 19.59 -6.65 7.79
C LEU A 84 18.46 -7.61 8.16
N ILE A 85 18.75 -8.86 8.52
CA ILE A 85 17.71 -9.84 8.87
C ILE A 85 16.89 -9.39 10.08
N ARG A 86 17.52 -8.76 11.06
CA ARG A 86 16.84 -8.18 12.22
C ARG A 86 15.89 -7.05 11.80
N ARG A 87 16.31 -6.15 10.90
CA ARG A 87 15.44 -5.08 10.38
C ARG A 87 14.26 -5.68 9.63
N LEU A 88 14.49 -6.63 8.74
CA LEU A 88 13.42 -7.31 7.98
C LEU A 88 12.37 -7.95 8.89
N HIS A 89 12.78 -8.64 9.95
CA HIS A 89 11.82 -9.22 10.90
C HIS A 89 11.02 -8.13 11.61
N PHE A 90 11.68 -7.09 12.14
CA PHE A 90 10.99 -5.95 12.75
C PHE A 90 10.18 -5.12 11.75
N ASP A 91 10.41 -5.22 10.44
CA ASP A 91 9.73 -4.46 9.37
C ASP A 91 8.59 -5.25 8.70
N LEU A 92 8.62 -6.59 8.73
CA LEU A 92 7.56 -7.44 8.19
C LEU A 92 6.68 -8.11 9.26
N THR A 93 7.24 -8.65 10.34
CA THR A 93 6.46 -9.38 11.36
C THR A 93 6.38 -8.64 12.70
N GLY A 94 7.30 -7.71 12.96
CA GLY A 94 7.35 -6.94 14.20
C GLY A 94 7.98 -7.72 15.36
N LEU A 95 8.41 -8.96 15.10
CA LEU A 95 9.07 -9.85 16.06
C LEU A 95 10.58 -9.85 15.82
N PRO A 96 11.41 -10.16 16.84
CA PRO A 96 12.83 -10.39 16.64
C PRO A 96 13.07 -11.75 15.94
N PRO A 97 14.13 -11.89 15.12
CA PRO A 97 14.54 -13.19 14.57
C PRO A 97 15.10 -14.11 15.66
N THR A 98 14.94 -15.41 15.48
CA THR A 98 15.62 -16.42 16.29
C THR A 98 17.11 -16.51 15.92
N PRO A 99 17.98 -16.98 16.84
CA PRO A 99 19.40 -17.18 16.53
C PRO A 99 19.64 -18.08 15.30
N GLU A 100 18.83 -19.13 15.16
CA GLU A 100 18.92 -20.10 14.05
C GLU A 100 18.60 -19.45 12.70
N GLU A 101 17.57 -18.61 12.64
CA GLU A 101 17.21 -17.85 11.43
C GLU A 101 18.30 -16.87 11.02
N VAL A 102 18.96 -16.23 12.00
CA VAL A 102 20.09 -15.33 11.74
C VAL A 102 21.26 -16.09 11.14
N GLU A 103 21.62 -17.25 11.71
CA GLU A 103 22.73 -18.08 11.20
C GLU A 103 22.44 -18.62 9.80
N ALA A 104 21.20 -19.09 9.55
CA ALA A 104 20.77 -19.54 8.24
C ALA A 104 20.90 -18.42 7.19
N PHE A 105 20.44 -17.21 7.51
CA PHE A 105 20.53 -16.08 6.59
C PHE A 105 21.98 -15.65 6.31
N VAL A 106 22.84 -15.61 7.34
CA VAL A 106 24.27 -15.28 7.19
C VAL A 106 24.96 -16.31 6.28
N LYS A 107 24.63 -17.59 6.44
CA LYS A 107 25.12 -18.68 5.59
C LYS A 107 24.63 -18.56 4.15
N GLU A 108 23.34 -18.25 3.94
CA GLU A 108 22.75 -18.00 2.61
C GLU A 108 23.41 -16.80 1.89
N CYS A 109 23.81 -15.77 2.66
CA CYS A 109 24.56 -14.63 2.13
C CYS A 109 26.00 -14.98 1.72
N GLY A 110 26.47 -16.21 1.98
CA GLY A 110 27.82 -16.65 1.63
C GLY A 110 28.92 -16.08 2.56
N VAL A 111 28.55 -15.53 3.72
CA VAL A 111 29.51 -15.00 4.68
C VAL A 111 30.10 -16.15 5.47
N ARG A 112 31.43 -16.30 5.41
CA ARG A 112 32.10 -17.29 6.25
C ARG A 112 32.12 -16.77 7.68
N SER A 113 31.68 -17.58 8.64
CA SER A 113 31.66 -17.27 10.09
C SER A 113 33.02 -16.86 10.69
N ALA A 114 34.11 -16.92 9.94
CA ALA A 114 35.46 -16.52 10.38
C ALA A 114 35.70 -14.99 10.37
N GLU A 115 34.89 -14.20 9.66
CA GLU A 115 35.01 -12.72 9.67
C GLU A 115 34.36 -12.08 10.91
N PHE A 116 33.83 -12.92 11.81
CA PHE A 116 32.90 -12.61 12.89
C PHE A 116 33.54 -12.01 14.16
N GLY A 117 34.87 -11.99 14.28
CA GLY A 117 35.53 -11.69 15.56
C GLY A 117 35.81 -10.22 15.91
N MET A 118 35.89 -9.30 14.94
CA MET A 118 36.66 -8.05 15.16
C MET A 118 36.00 -6.73 14.75
N ALA A 119 34.68 -6.69 14.51
CA ALA A 119 34.01 -5.47 14.07
C ALA A 119 32.87 -5.01 15.00
N ARG A 120 33.15 -4.87 16.30
CA ARG A 120 32.36 -3.93 17.13
C ARG A 120 32.71 -2.50 16.68
N GLY A 121 31.97 -1.99 15.71
CA GLY A 121 31.89 -0.54 15.46
C GLY A 121 32.75 0.05 14.33
N ARG A 122 33.29 -0.75 13.41
CA ARG A 122 33.90 -0.20 12.20
C ARG A 122 33.45 -1.01 11.00
N GLY A 123 32.52 -0.46 10.23
CA GLY A 123 32.10 -1.02 8.95
C GLY A 123 33.35 -1.34 8.14
N THR A 124 33.53 -2.59 7.78
CA THR A 124 34.54 -3.00 6.81
C THR A 124 34.20 -2.27 5.53
N THR A 125 34.99 -1.23 5.23
CA THR A 125 34.84 -0.37 4.07
C THR A 125 35.34 -1.07 2.81
N ASP A 126 34.82 -2.26 2.53
CA ASP A 126 34.91 -2.82 1.19
C ASP A 126 33.53 -2.73 0.57
N SER A 127 33.40 -1.78 -0.34
CA SER A 127 32.27 -1.65 -1.29
C SER A 127 31.95 -2.93 -2.08
N ALA A 128 32.73 -3.99 -1.88
CA ALA A 128 32.60 -5.30 -2.49
C ALA A 128 31.68 -6.25 -1.69
N PHE A 129 31.51 -6.08 -0.37
CA PHE A 129 30.64 -6.97 0.39
C PHE A 129 29.17 -6.59 0.17
N ARG A 130 28.46 -7.44 -0.58
CA ARG A 130 27.09 -7.21 -1.04
C ARG A 130 26.25 -8.42 -0.74
N ILE A 131 25.07 -8.20 -0.16
CA ILE A 131 24.09 -9.26 0.10
C ILE A 131 23.46 -9.68 -1.23
N PRO A 132 23.46 -10.99 -1.56
CA PRO A 132 22.87 -11.46 -2.81
C PRO A 132 21.36 -11.23 -2.81
N HIS A 133 20.84 -10.72 -3.93
CA HIS A 133 19.41 -10.40 -4.06
C HIS A 133 18.52 -11.63 -3.87
N SER A 134 18.97 -12.81 -4.30
CA SER A 134 18.24 -14.07 -4.12
C SER A 134 18.08 -14.46 -2.65
N ALA A 135 19.12 -14.30 -1.81
CA ALA A 135 19.00 -14.58 -0.38
C ALA A 135 18.05 -13.61 0.31
N LEU A 136 18.12 -12.32 -0.05
CA LEU A 136 17.18 -11.31 0.44
C LEU A 136 15.74 -11.65 0.02
N ALA A 137 15.51 -11.96 -1.25
CA ALA A 137 14.19 -12.32 -1.76
C ALA A 137 13.64 -13.54 -1.01
N SER A 138 14.41 -14.64 -0.91
CA SER A 138 13.97 -15.84 -0.18
C SER A 138 13.68 -15.57 1.31
N ALA A 139 14.43 -14.68 1.96
CA ALA A 139 14.14 -14.28 3.33
C ALA A 139 12.83 -13.48 3.45
N VAL A 140 12.60 -12.56 2.52
CA VAL A 140 11.34 -11.78 2.46
C VAL A 140 10.15 -12.70 2.20
N GLU A 141 10.24 -13.61 1.23
CA GLU A 141 9.16 -14.57 0.93
C GLU A 141 8.78 -15.41 2.16
N ARG A 142 9.77 -15.91 2.92
CA ARG A 142 9.51 -16.65 4.17
C ARG A 142 8.78 -15.80 5.20
N LEU A 143 9.13 -14.52 5.32
CA LEU A 143 8.51 -13.61 6.28
C LEU A 143 7.10 -13.20 5.87
N LEU A 144 6.86 -12.97 4.58
CA LEU A 144 5.52 -12.69 4.04
C LEU A 144 4.58 -13.89 4.18
N ALA A 145 5.10 -15.12 4.04
CA ALA A 145 4.34 -16.34 4.25
C ALA A 145 4.01 -16.65 5.72
N SER A 146 4.61 -15.92 6.68
CA SER A 146 4.35 -16.11 8.10
C SER A 146 2.99 -15.53 8.49
N PRO A 147 2.17 -16.21 9.34
CA PRO A 147 0.91 -15.64 9.82
C PRO A 147 1.08 -14.32 10.59
N HIS A 148 2.26 -14.10 11.18
CA HIS A 148 2.60 -12.87 11.89
C HIS A 148 2.67 -11.64 10.98
N TYR A 149 2.87 -11.83 9.68
CA TYR A 149 2.78 -10.75 8.71
C TYR A 149 1.38 -10.12 8.73
N GLY A 150 0.34 -10.93 8.53
CA GLY A 150 -1.05 -10.47 8.55
C GLY A 150 -1.45 -9.89 9.91
N GLU A 151 -1.03 -10.50 11.02
CA GLU A 151 -1.29 -9.97 12.37
C GLU A 151 -0.75 -8.55 12.55
N ARG A 152 0.48 -8.31 12.08
CA ARG A 152 1.09 -7.00 12.17
C ARG A 152 0.42 -5.98 11.26
N TYR A 153 0.25 -6.30 9.98
CA TYR A 153 -0.26 -5.33 9.02
C TYR A 153 -1.74 -5.03 9.23
N ALA A 154 -2.52 -6.02 9.66
CA ALA A 154 -3.90 -5.83 10.07
C ALA A 154 -4.04 -4.81 11.20
N ARG A 155 -3.08 -4.76 12.14
CA ARG A 155 -3.11 -3.76 13.23
C ARG A 155 -3.19 -2.32 12.70
N TYR A 156 -2.35 -1.98 11.72
CA TYR A 156 -2.38 -0.62 11.13
C TYR A 156 -3.70 -0.33 10.43
N TRP A 157 -4.29 -1.32 9.76
CA TRP A 157 -5.60 -1.18 9.14
C TRP A 157 -6.71 -1.00 10.18
N LEU A 158 -6.70 -1.81 11.22
CA LEU A 158 -7.70 -1.78 12.29
C LEU A 158 -7.64 -0.47 13.09
N ASP A 159 -6.45 0.08 13.29
CA ASP A 159 -6.26 1.43 13.85
C ASP A 159 -6.92 2.49 12.96
N LEU A 160 -6.73 2.41 11.64
CA LEU A 160 -7.37 3.31 10.66
C LEU A 160 -8.90 3.15 10.63
N ALA A 161 -9.39 1.91 10.70
CA ALA A 161 -10.81 1.58 10.75
C ALA A 161 -11.46 1.90 12.11
N ARG A 162 -10.68 2.38 13.09
CA ARG A 162 -11.11 2.67 14.47
C ARG A 162 -11.76 1.46 15.14
N TYR A 163 -11.20 0.28 14.86
CA TYR A 163 -11.65 -0.97 15.43
C TYR A 163 -11.42 -1.00 16.94
N VAL A 164 -12.39 -1.56 17.66
CA VAL A 164 -12.31 -1.87 19.09
C VAL A 164 -13.04 -3.18 19.33
N ASP A 165 -12.47 -4.04 20.19
CA ASP A 165 -13.10 -5.32 20.57
C ASP A 165 -14.36 -5.10 21.43
N GLU A 166 -14.48 -3.94 22.07
CA GLU A 166 -15.58 -3.59 22.96
C GLU A 166 -16.55 -2.62 22.30
N THR A 167 -17.84 -2.88 22.51
CA THR A 167 -18.90 -1.91 22.18
C THR A 167 -18.97 -0.86 23.28
N ALA A 168 -19.09 0.40 22.90
CA ALA A 168 -19.29 1.48 23.87
C ALA A 168 -20.55 1.24 24.71
N SER A 169 -20.50 1.64 25.99
CA SER A 169 -21.55 1.32 26.98
C SER A 169 -22.95 1.85 26.64
N TRP A 170 -23.04 2.83 25.73
CA TRP A 170 -24.29 3.45 25.27
C TRP A 170 -24.85 2.86 23.97
N LEU A 171 -24.20 1.84 23.38
CA LEU A 171 -24.67 1.13 22.20
C LEU A 171 -25.12 -0.28 22.55
N GLU A 172 -26.02 -0.85 21.74
CA GLU A 172 -26.37 -2.27 21.85
C GLU A 172 -25.13 -3.14 21.60
N LYS A 173 -24.89 -4.08 22.53
CA LYS A 173 -23.71 -4.94 22.47
C LYS A 173 -23.72 -5.74 21.17
N THR A 174 -22.77 -5.44 20.29
CA THR A 174 -22.55 -6.23 19.09
C THR A 174 -21.60 -7.36 19.45
N SER A 175 -22.09 -8.61 19.48
CA SER A 175 -21.21 -9.78 19.60
C SER A 175 -20.50 -10.03 18.27
N GLY A 176 -19.24 -10.47 18.32
CA GLY A 176 -18.52 -10.90 17.11
C GLY A 176 -17.62 -9.86 16.43
N ALA A 177 -17.31 -8.72 17.06
CA ALA A 177 -16.36 -7.74 16.49
C ALA A 177 -15.02 -8.39 16.08
N HIS A 178 -14.51 -9.35 16.88
CA HIS A 178 -13.30 -10.11 16.60
C HIS A 178 -13.32 -10.85 15.26
N LEU A 179 -14.50 -11.23 14.73
CA LEU A 179 -14.60 -11.88 13.42
C LEU A 179 -14.14 -10.94 12.30
N TYR A 180 -14.37 -9.63 12.43
CA TYR A 180 -13.85 -8.65 11.49
C TYR A 180 -12.33 -8.55 11.58
N ARG A 181 -11.77 -8.47 12.79
CA ARG A 181 -10.30 -8.51 13.01
C ARG A 181 -9.68 -9.75 12.38
N ASP A 182 -10.23 -10.92 12.69
CA ASP A 182 -9.69 -12.21 12.24
C ASP A 182 -9.82 -12.33 10.71
N TRP A 183 -10.90 -11.81 10.11
CA TRP A 183 -11.04 -11.72 8.66
C TRP A 183 -10.01 -10.77 8.02
N VAL A 184 -9.75 -9.60 8.60
CA VAL A 184 -8.74 -8.67 8.09
C VAL A 184 -7.35 -9.31 8.13
N ILE A 185 -6.99 -9.97 9.24
CA ILE A 185 -5.72 -10.71 9.37
C ILE A 185 -5.61 -11.75 8.26
N LYS A 186 -6.68 -12.53 8.03
CA LYS A 186 -6.72 -13.52 6.97
C LYS A 186 -6.56 -12.89 5.58
N ALA A 187 -7.23 -11.78 5.31
CA ALA A 187 -7.15 -11.09 4.02
C ALA A 187 -5.71 -10.64 3.69
N PHE A 188 -4.95 -10.16 4.68
CA PHE A 188 -3.54 -9.83 4.49
C PHE A 188 -2.68 -11.08 4.24
N ASN A 189 -2.90 -12.16 5.00
CA ASN A 189 -2.14 -13.41 4.85
C ASN A 189 -2.45 -14.15 3.53
N ASP A 190 -3.67 -14.00 3.00
CA ASP A 190 -4.09 -14.55 1.71
C ASP A 190 -3.62 -13.70 0.51
N ASP A 191 -2.96 -12.57 0.74
CA ASP A 191 -2.62 -11.56 -0.28
C ASP A 191 -3.85 -11.11 -1.10
N LEU A 192 -4.95 -10.79 -0.41
CA LEU A 192 -6.18 -10.36 -1.08
C LEU A 192 -5.94 -9.02 -1.82
N PRO A 193 -6.22 -8.94 -3.13
CA PRO A 193 -6.04 -7.70 -3.88
C PRO A 193 -6.80 -6.53 -3.26
N TYR A 194 -6.14 -5.36 -3.21
CA TYR A 194 -6.67 -4.19 -2.51
C TYR A 194 -8.07 -3.76 -2.99
N ASP A 195 -8.33 -3.82 -4.29
CA ASP A 195 -9.64 -3.55 -4.88
C ASP A 195 -10.72 -4.51 -4.32
N GLN A 196 -10.40 -5.79 -4.24
CA GLN A 196 -11.30 -6.81 -3.69
C GLN A 196 -11.48 -6.64 -2.18
N PHE A 197 -10.42 -6.30 -1.47
CA PHE A 197 -10.45 -6.06 -0.02
C PHE A 197 -11.36 -4.88 0.33
N VAL A 198 -11.25 -3.75 -0.38
CA VAL A 198 -12.12 -2.59 -0.16
C VAL A 198 -13.55 -2.87 -0.61
N MET A 199 -13.73 -3.50 -1.77
CA MET A 199 -15.06 -3.85 -2.28
C MET A 199 -15.83 -4.75 -1.30
N ARG A 200 -15.17 -5.76 -0.72
CA ARG A 200 -15.78 -6.66 0.27
C ARG A 200 -16.19 -5.97 1.56
N GLN A 201 -15.60 -4.82 1.89
CA GLN A 201 -15.97 -4.04 3.07
C GLN A 201 -17.15 -3.11 2.82
N ILE A 202 -17.23 -2.51 1.62
CA ILE A 202 -18.26 -1.50 1.29
C ILE A 202 -19.54 -2.15 0.74
N ALA A 203 -19.43 -3.25 0.01
CA ALA A 203 -20.53 -3.88 -0.74
C ALA A 203 -20.66 -5.38 -0.46
N ALA A 204 -20.40 -5.80 0.78
CA ALA A 204 -20.44 -7.21 1.21
C ALA A 204 -21.79 -7.87 0.92
N ASP A 205 -22.88 -7.15 1.21
CA ASP A 205 -24.27 -7.57 1.04
C ASP A 205 -24.61 -7.87 -0.42
N GLN A 206 -24.18 -7.00 -1.35
CA GLN A 206 -24.44 -7.18 -2.77
C GLN A 206 -23.64 -8.34 -3.37
N LEU A 207 -22.42 -8.60 -2.87
CA LEU A 207 -21.61 -9.74 -3.30
C LEU A 207 -22.26 -11.07 -2.92
N ILE A 208 -22.87 -11.16 -1.73
CA ILE A 208 -23.58 -12.37 -1.28
C ILE A 208 -24.80 -12.63 -2.18
N GLN A 209 -25.64 -11.61 -2.41
CA GLN A 209 -26.83 -11.74 -3.27
C GLN A 209 -26.48 -12.12 -4.72
N ALA A 210 -25.39 -11.58 -5.27
CA ALA A 210 -24.90 -11.94 -6.59
C ALA A 210 -24.41 -13.41 -6.67
N THR A 211 -23.95 -13.97 -5.56
CA THR A 211 -23.48 -15.36 -5.48
C THR A 211 -24.64 -16.34 -5.32
N GLU A 212 -25.63 -16.00 -4.49
CA GLU A 212 -26.86 -16.78 -4.32
C GLU A 212 -27.71 -16.80 -5.59
N SER A 213 -27.90 -15.65 -6.25
CA SER A 213 -28.64 -15.57 -7.51
C SER A 213 -27.97 -16.29 -8.68
N LYS A 214 -26.64 -16.46 -8.66
CA LYS A 214 -25.89 -17.24 -9.66
C LYS A 214 -25.90 -18.74 -9.39
N THR A 215 -26.29 -19.17 -8.19
CA THR A 215 -26.53 -20.60 -7.93
C THR A 215 -27.87 -20.95 -8.57
N PRO A 216 -27.92 -21.77 -9.64
CA PRO A 216 -29.18 -22.07 -10.29
C PRO A 216 -30.10 -22.72 -9.25
N ALA A 217 -31.36 -22.26 -9.20
CA ALA A 217 -32.44 -22.74 -8.33
C ALA A 217 -32.73 -24.27 -8.42
N SER A 218 -31.94 -25.03 -9.17
CA SER A 218 -32.01 -26.48 -9.32
C SER A 218 -31.33 -27.27 -8.20
N ALA A 219 -30.57 -26.64 -7.29
CA ALA A 219 -29.89 -27.36 -6.20
C ALA A 219 -30.60 -27.24 -4.83
N ALA A 220 -31.62 -26.40 -4.70
CA ALA A 220 -32.29 -26.13 -3.42
C ALA A 220 -33.53 -27.02 -3.13
N ASP A 221 -33.91 -27.91 -4.06
CA ASP A 221 -35.11 -28.77 -3.92
C ASP A 221 -34.83 -30.18 -3.39
N ALA A 222 -33.58 -30.46 -2.96
CA ALA A 222 -33.24 -31.71 -2.29
C ALA A 222 -33.26 -31.52 -0.76
N ARG A 223 -34.44 -31.26 -0.19
CA ARG A 223 -34.67 -31.52 1.24
C ARG A 223 -34.70 -33.04 1.44
N PRO A 224 -33.94 -33.63 2.39
CA PRO A 224 -34.17 -35.02 2.76
C PRO A 224 -35.56 -35.12 3.40
N GLU A 225 -36.42 -35.94 2.78
CA GLU A 225 -37.73 -36.35 3.30
C GLU A 225 -37.63 -36.72 4.81
N PRO A 226 -38.53 -36.24 5.67
CA PRO A 226 -38.55 -36.67 7.07
C PRO A 226 -38.91 -38.16 7.13
N THR A 227 -38.00 -38.97 7.66
CA THR A 227 -38.19 -40.39 7.93
C THR A 227 -39.49 -40.60 8.74
N PRO A 228 -40.41 -41.50 8.34
CA PRO A 228 -41.64 -41.71 9.08
C PRO A 228 -41.34 -42.33 10.45
N THR A 229 -41.74 -41.62 11.50
CA THR A 229 -41.76 -42.09 12.89
C THR A 229 -42.58 -43.36 13.01
N SER A 230 -41.91 -44.50 13.22
CA SER A 230 -42.57 -45.74 13.64
C SER A 230 -43.15 -45.56 15.05
N GLN A 231 -44.48 -45.62 15.17
CA GLN A 231 -45.17 -45.68 16.45
C GLN A 231 -44.83 -46.99 17.19
N PRO A 232 -44.67 -46.98 18.52
CA PRO A 232 -44.53 -48.22 19.29
C PRO A 232 -45.87 -48.96 19.34
N SER A 233 -45.92 -50.17 18.77
CA SER A 233 -47.08 -51.05 18.90
C SER A 233 -47.22 -51.53 20.35
N THR A 234 -48.36 -51.26 20.94
CA THR A 234 -48.86 -51.96 22.12
C THR A 234 -48.99 -53.46 21.81
N PHE A 235 -48.24 -54.30 22.51
CA PHE A 235 -48.54 -55.73 22.56
C PHE A 235 -48.54 -56.21 24.01
N ASN A 236 -49.76 -56.36 24.52
CA ASN A 236 -50.10 -56.99 25.77
C ASN A 236 -50.01 -58.51 25.59
N SER A 237 -49.30 -59.21 26.48
CA SER A 237 -49.41 -60.67 26.64
C SER A 237 -48.98 -61.07 28.05
N GLN A 238 -49.98 -61.27 28.90
CA GLN A 238 -50.01 -62.37 29.87
C GLN A 238 -50.74 -63.57 29.21
N PRO A 239 -50.78 -64.79 29.80
CA PRO A 239 -50.12 -65.32 31.01
C PRO A 239 -49.44 -66.70 30.82
N SER A 240 -48.66 -67.13 31.82
CA SER A 240 -48.71 -68.45 32.48
C SER A 240 -48.02 -68.35 33.83
#